data_AF-A0A432KDH6-F1
#
_entry.id   AF-A0A432KDH6-F1
#
_cell.length_a   1.000
_cell.length_b   1.000
_cell.length_c   1.000
_cell.angle_alpha   90.00
_cell.angle_beta   90.00
_cell.angle_gamma   90.00
#
_symmetry.space_group_name_H-M   'P 1'
#
loop_
_entity.id
_entity.type
_entity.pdbx_description
1 polymer ?
#
loop_
_entity_poly.entity_id
_entity_poly.type
_entity_poly.pdbx_seq_one_letter_code
_entity_poly.pdbx_strand_id
1 'polypeptide(L)'
;METVKAWYYSPEYKELTKLRQSASTGTLVFAEGVEPHAQAREGGAPGYLIGDIEVTDPDTYAKYAAGVPETVALYGGTYLVRGVQGEVAEGSWTPKRLVVLEFESLERAKAWYDSPEYADLKKLRQSASKGNLIFADGS
;
A
#
# COMPACT_ATOMS: atom_id res chain seq x y z
N MET A 1 -19.07 10.54 10.24
CA MET A 1 -18.13 9.42 10.04
C MET A 1 -16.99 9.61 11.02
N GLU A 2 -16.75 8.66 11.91
CA GLU A 2 -15.51 8.65 12.69
C GLU A 2 -14.35 8.33 11.76
N THR A 3 -13.31 9.17 11.78
CA THR A 3 -12.11 8.95 10.98
C THR A 3 -11.16 8.02 11.74
N VAL A 4 -10.25 7.35 11.02
CA VAL A 4 -9.19 6.54 11.65
C VAL A 4 -8.40 7.32 12.71
N LYS A 5 -8.22 8.64 12.49
CA LYS A 5 -7.56 9.54 13.43
C LYS A 5 -8.42 9.82 14.67
N ALA A 6 -9.72 10.06 14.49
CA ALA A 6 -10.63 10.30 15.61
C ALA A 6 -10.62 9.11 16.58
N TRP A 7 -10.64 7.89 16.05
CA TRP A 7 -10.49 6.66 16.82
C TRP A 7 -9.09 6.54 17.47
N TYR A 8 -8.01 6.75 16.72
CA TYR A 8 -6.64 6.58 17.26
C TYR A 8 -6.33 7.54 18.41
N TYR A 9 -6.86 8.76 18.37
CA TYR A 9 -6.65 9.76 19.41
C TYR A 9 -7.74 9.75 20.50
N SER A 10 -8.67 8.79 20.46
CA SER A 10 -9.78 8.72 21.39
C SER A 10 -9.33 8.32 22.81
N PRO A 11 -10.07 8.73 23.87
CA PRO A 11 -9.80 8.27 25.23
C PRO A 11 -9.80 6.75 25.38
N GLU A 12 -10.68 6.06 24.64
CA GLU A 12 -10.85 4.61 24.69
C GLU A 12 -9.59 3.90 24.16
N TYR A 13 -8.99 4.39 23.08
CA TYR A 13 -7.78 3.77 22.52
C TYR A 13 -6.50 4.15 23.28
N LYS A 14 -6.49 5.25 24.05
CA LYS A 14 -5.30 5.69 24.81
C LYS A 14 -4.82 4.68 25.84
N GLU A 15 -5.73 3.95 26.50
CA GLU A 15 -5.32 2.91 27.46
C GLU A 15 -4.71 1.70 26.75
N LEU A 16 -5.25 1.30 25.59
CA LEU A 16 -4.65 0.26 24.75
C LEU A 16 -3.30 0.67 24.17
N THR A 17 -3.13 1.96 23.88
CA THR A 17 -1.85 2.50 23.36
C THR A 17 -0.73 2.33 24.38
N LYS A 18 -0.98 2.61 25.67
CA LYS A 18 0.01 2.40 26.74
C LYS A 18 0.44 0.93 26.82
N LEU A 19 -0.54 0.03 26.77
CA LEU A 19 -0.26 -1.41 26.79
C LEU A 19 0.59 -1.82 25.58
N ARG A 20 0.18 -1.42 24.37
CA ARG A 20 0.92 -1.71 23.13
C ARG A 20 2.36 -1.20 23.19
N GLN A 21 2.55 0.06 23.56
CA GLN A 21 3.88 0.69 23.61
C GLN A 21 4.76 0.12 24.72
N SER A 22 4.19 -0.47 25.77
CA SER A 22 4.97 -1.18 26.80
C SER A 22 5.53 -2.52 26.32
N ALA A 23 4.93 -3.12 25.30
CA ALA A 23 5.25 -4.47 24.83
C ALA A 23 5.84 -4.50 23.40
N SER A 24 5.79 -3.40 22.67
CA SER A 24 6.23 -3.33 21.27
C SER A 24 6.68 -1.93 20.89
N THR A 25 7.57 -1.86 19.91
CA THR A 25 7.89 -0.65 19.17
C THR A 25 7.42 -0.80 17.74
N GLY A 26 7.00 0.30 17.11
CA GLY A 26 6.48 0.24 15.76
C GLY A 26 6.51 1.59 15.07
N THR A 27 6.13 1.56 13.80
CA THR A 27 5.84 2.76 13.03
C THR A 27 4.41 2.66 12.56
N LEU A 28 3.64 3.74 12.75
CA LEU A 28 2.26 3.83 12.31
C LEU A 28 2.13 4.99 11.33
N VAL A 29 1.46 4.72 10.21
CA VAL A 29 1.16 5.72 9.20
C VAL A 29 -0.32 5.65 8.85
N PHE A 30 -0.93 6.83 8.75
CA PHE A 30 -2.24 7.00 8.18
C PHE A 30 -2.11 7.37 6.70
N ALA A 31 -2.96 6.75 5.89
CA ALA A 31 -3.14 7.11 4.49
C ALA A 31 -4.63 7.12 4.18
N GLU A 32 -5.04 8.05 3.34
CA GLU A 32 -6.41 8.08 2.83
C GLU A 32 -6.51 7.11 1.66
N GLY A 33 -7.54 6.26 1.73
CA GLY A 33 -7.81 5.29 0.69
C GLY A 33 -8.56 5.89 -0.50
N VAL A 34 -8.68 5.11 -1.56
CA VAL A 34 -9.68 5.36 -2.61
C VAL A 34 -11.08 4.94 -2.11
N GLU A 35 -12.13 5.40 -2.79
CA GLU A 35 -13.53 5.07 -2.46
C GLU A 35 -13.76 3.57 -2.18
N PRO A 36 -14.72 3.21 -1.29
CA PRO A 36 -14.86 1.84 -0.80
C PRO A 36 -15.02 0.81 -1.92
N HIS A 37 -14.18 -0.21 -1.87
CA HIS A 37 -14.26 -1.36 -2.75
C HIS A 37 -14.54 -2.62 -1.91
N ALA A 38 -15.53 -3.41 -2.31
CA ALA A 38 -15.75 -4.75 -1.78
C ALA A 38 -15.22 -5.76 -2.81
N GLN A 39 -14.08 -6.40 -2.55
CA GLN A 39 -13.71 -7.61 -3.29
C GLN A 39 -14.65 -8.74 -2.85
N ALA A 40 -15.28 -9.42 -3.81
CA ALA A 40 -15.97 -10.67 -3.54
C ALA A 40 -14.91 -11.71 -3.15
N ARG A 41 -14.89 -12.11 -1.88
CA ARG A 41 -13.92 -13.08 -1.34
C ARG A 41 -14.46 -14.48 -1.51
N GLU A 42 -13.97 -15.21 -2.51
CA GLU A 42 -14.18 -16.66 -2.58
C GLU A 42 -13.16 -17.37 -1.68
N GLY A 43 -13.31 -17.22 -0.36
CA GLY A 43 -12.64 -18.06 0.65
C GLY A 43 -11.11 -18.08 0.58
N GLY A 44 -10.47 -16.97 0.93
CA GLY A 44 -9.01 -16.88 1.07
C GLY A 44 -8.57 -15.58 1.75
N ALA A 45 -7.36 -15.58 2.30
CA ALA A 45 -6.71 -14.40 2.84
C ALA A 45 -6.27 -13.46 1.68
N PRO A 46 -6.67 -12.18 1.66
CA PRO A 46 -6.26 -11.27 0.59
C PRO A 46 -4.76 -11.05 0.59
N GLY A 47 -4.18 -10.88 -0.60
CA GLY A 47 -2.78 -10.51 -0.76
C GLY A 47 -2.61 -9.02 -0.91
N TYR A 48 -1.62 -8.45 -0.26
CA TYR A 48 -1.29 -7.04 -0.40
C TYR A 48 0.11 -6.83 -0.97
N LEU A 49 0.24 -5.80 -1.79
CA LEU A 49 1.52 -5.18 -2.09
C LEU A 49 1.52 -3.75 -1.56
N ILE A 50 2.51 -3.44 -0.73
CA ILE A 50 2.67 -2.14 -0.08
C ILE A 50 3.97 -1.54 -0.59
N GLY A 51 3.90 -0.34 -1.14
CA GLY A 51 5.02 0.40 -1.71
C GLY A 51 5.22 1.76 -1.05
N ASP A 52 6.47 2.09 -0.74
CA ASP A 52 6.93 3.43 -0.38
C ASP A 52 7.96 3.89 -1.41
N ILE A 53 7.56 4.87 -2.22
CA ILE A 53 8.29 5.21 -3.45
C ILE A 53 8.76 6.66 -3.43
N GLU A 54 10.05 6.87 -3.59
CA GLU A 54 10.66 8.16 -3.91
C GLU A 54 10.82 8.29 -5.41
N VAL A 55 10.08 9.20 -6.04
CA VAL A 55 10.17 9.47 -7.48
C VAL A 55 11.38 10.37 -7.74
N THR A 56 12.30 9.91 -8.58
CA THR A 56 13.53 10.65 -8.94
C THR A 56 13.47 11.25 -10.34
N ASP A 57 12.59 10.73 -11.21
CA ASP A 57 12.29 11.27 -12.54
C ASP A 57 10.76 11.29 -12.74
N PRO A 58 10.10 12.44 -12.53
CA PRO A 58 8.65 12.56 -12.63
C PRO A 58 8.10 12.22 -14.02
N ASP A 59 8.79 12.59 -15.10
CA ASP A 59 8.30 12.41 -16.47
C ASP A 59 8.31 10.95 -16.87
N THR A 60 9.39 10.24 -16.53
CA THR A 60 9.49 8.79 -16.74
C THR A 60 8.52 8.03 -15.84
N TYR A 61 8.37 8.46 -14.58
CA TYR A 61 7.43 7.84 -13.65
C TYR A 61 5.97 8.03 -14.06
N ALA A 62 5.61 9.17 -14.66
CA ALA A 62 4.26 9.42 -15.17
C ALA A 62 3.87 8.42 -16.27
N LYS A 63 4.80 8.07 -17.17
CA LYS A 63 4.60 7.04 -18.20
C LYS A 63 4.32 5.67 -17.57
N TYR A 64 5.09 5.30 -16.54
CA TYR A 64 4.85 4.10 -15.74
C TYR A 64 3.45 4.13 -15.09
N ALA A 65 3.12 5.23 -14.43
CA ALA A 65 1.88 5.39 -13.66
C ALA A 65 0.62 5.33 -14.54
N ALA A 66 0.74 5.69 -15.82
CA ALA A 66 -0.32 5.59 -16.81
C ALA A 66 -0.59 4.14 -17.25
N GLY A 67 0.45 3.30 -17.40
CA GLY A 67 0.31 1.92 -17.90
C GLY A 67 0.04 0.87 -16.82
N VAL A 68 0.54 1.06 -15.59
CA VAL A 68 0.43 0.06 -14.53
C VAL A 68 -1.00 -0.34 -14.12
N PRO A 69 -2.03 0.53 -14.14
CA PRO A 69 -3.36 0.15 -13.66
C PRO A 69 -3.99 -0.99 -14.47
N GLU A 70 -3.74 -1.05 -15.77
CA GLU A 70 -4.26 -2.10 -16.65
C GLU A 70 -3.69 -3.47 -16.27
N THR A 71 -2.39 -3.55 -16.02
CA THR A 71 -1.75 -4.81 -15.64
C THR A 71 -2.19 -5.27 -14.26
N VAL A 72 -2.42 -4.34 -13.32
CA VAL A 72 -2.97 -4.65 -11.99
C VAL A 72 -4.35 -5.29 -12.13
N ALA A 73 -5.22 -4.70 -12.96
CA ALA A 73 -6.58 -5.18 -13.19
C ALA A 73 -6.62 -6.57 -13.84
N LEU A 74 -5.72 -6.89 -14.78
CA LEU A 74 -5.60 -8.22 -15.39
C LEU A 74 -5.37 -9.33 -14.35
N TYR A 75 -4.79 -8.98 -13.20
CA TYR A 75 -4.52 -9.91 -12.12
C TYR A 75 -5.53 -9.84 -10.97
N GLY A 76 -6.63 -9.10 -11.15
CA GLY A 76 -7.65 -8.89 -10.11
C GLY A 76 -7.20 -7.95 -9.00
N GLY A 77 -6.13 -7.18 -9.21
CA GLY A 77 -5.64 -6.23 -8.24
C GLY A 77 -6.50 -4.97 -8.18
N THR A 78 -6.56 -4.36 -7.01
CA THR A 78 -7.29 -3.11 -6.77
C THR A 78 -6.42 -2.16 -5.94
N TYR A 79 -6.46 -0.87 -6.23
CA TYR A 79 -5.80 0.12 -5.38
C TYR A 79 -6.64 0.36 -4.12
N LEU A 80 -6.02 0.26 -2.95
CA LEU A 80 -6.59 0.77 -1.70
C LEU A 80 -6.05 2.16 -1.39
N VAL A 81 -4.75 2.38 -1.61
CA VAL A 81 -4.08 3.67 -1.46
C VAL A 81 -3.30 3.93 -2.75
N ARG A 82 -3.47 5.11 -3.35
CA ARG A 82 -2.90 5.41 -4.66
C ARG A 82 -2.06 6.68 -4.69
N GLY A 83 -0.81 6.55 -4.25
CA GLY A 83 0.21 7.57 -4.48
C GLY A 83 0.05 8.82 -3.62
N VAL A 84 -0.43 8.64 -2.39
CA VAL A 84 -0.60 9.72 -1.41
C VAL A 84 0.63 9.85 -0.52
N GLN A 85 0.81 11.02 0.08
CA GLN A 85 1.74 11.19 1.18
C GLN A 85 1.12 10.60 2.45
N GLY A 86 1.86 9.74 3.14
CA GLY A 86 1.43 9.22 4.44
C GLY A 86 1.63 10.25 5.55
N GLU A 87 0.74 10.23 6.54
CA GLU A 87 0.91 10.97 7.79
C GLU A 87 1.40 10.05 8.89
N VAL A 88 2.54 10.39 9.49
CA VAL A 88 3.20 9.55 10.50
C VAL A 88 2.55 9.80 11.85
N ALA A 89 1.99 8.75 12.43
CA ALA A 89 1.36 8.78 13.75
C ALA A 89 2.31 8.33 14.87
N GLU A 90 3.22 7.40 14.55
CA GLU A 90 4.23 6.86 15.46
C GLU A 90 5.48 6.47 14.65
N GLY A 91 6.65 6.58 15.28
CA GLY A 91 7.93 6.19 14.71
C GLY A 91 8.60 7.32 13.93
N SER A 92 9.64 6.96 13.17
CA SER A 92 10.51 7.92 12.46
C SER A 92 10.51 7.72 10.94
N TRP A 93 9.61 6.88 10.42
CA TRP A 93 9.48 6.68 8.98
C TRP A 93 8.99 7.97 8.31
N THR A 94 9.59 8.34 7.17
CA THR A 94 9.16 9.48 6.37
C THR A 94 8.74 8.99 4.98
N PRO A 95 7.53 8.43 4.82
CA PRO A 95 7.08 7.89 3.53
C PRO A 95 7.00 9.01 2.49
N LYS A 96 7.42 8.71 1.26
CA LYS A 96 7.41 9.68 0.15
C LYS A 96 6.15 9.56 -0.69
N ARG A 97 5.79 8.33 -1.06
CA ARG A 97 4.60 8.03 -1.87
C ARG A 97 4.13 6.63 -1.51
N LEU A 98 3.00 6.55 -0.81
CA LEU A 98 2.42 5.28 -0.42
C LEU A 98 1.47 4.73 -1.49
N VAL A 99 1.63 3.44 -1.77
CA VAL A 99 0.73 2.66 -2.62
C VAL A 99 0.40 1.37 -1.89
N VAL A 100 -0.89 1.04 -1.84
CA VAL A 100 -1.38 -0.25 -1.33
C VAL A 100 -2.26 -0.85 -2.41
N LEU A 101 -1.90 -2.04 -2.87
CA LEU A 101 -2.69 -2.87 -3.77
C LEU A 101 -3.24 -4.06 -3.00
N GLU A 102 -4.52 -4.37 -3.20
CA GLU A 102 -5.19 -5.59 -2.73
C GLU A 102 -5.41 -6.54 -3.90
N PHE A 103 -5.12 -7.81 -3.71
CA PHE A 103 -5.39 -8.92 -4.62
C PHE A 103 -6.15 -10.01 -3.86
N GLU A 104 -6.81 -10.90 -4.60
CA GLU A 104 -7.53 -12.04 -4.05
C GLU A 104 -6.64 -12.93 -3.15
N SER A 105 -5.35 -13.05 -3.48
CA SER A 105 -4.38 -13.78 -2.66
C SER A 105 -2.96 -13.23 -2.84
N LEU A 106 -2.06 -13.62 -1.91
CA LEU A 106 -0.64 -13.27 -1.98
C LEU A 106 0.03 -13.81 -3.25
N GLU A 107 -0.38 -15.00 -3.71
CA GLU A 107 0.08 -15.62 -4.95
C GLU A 107 -0.32 -14.78 -6.16
N ARG A 108 -1.55 -14.24 -6.19
CA ARG A 108 -2.01 -13.36 -7.27
C ARG A 108 -1.21 -12.06 -7.33
N ALA A 109 -0.91 -11.47 -6.17
CA ALA A 109 -0.06 -10.28 -6.08
C ALA A 109 1.36 -10.54 -6.64
N LYS A 110 1.96 -11.69 -6.30
CA LYS A 110 3.27 -12.09 -6.81
C LYS A 110 3.24 -12.42 -8.31
N ALA A 111 2.20 -13.13 -8.75
CA ALA A 111 2.00 -13.45 -10.16
C ALA A 111 1.90 -12.20 -11.04
N TRP A 112 1.22 -11.15 -10.57
CA TRP A 112 1.22 -9.84 -11.21
C TRP A 112 2.62 -9.23 -11.25
N TYR A 113 3.34 -9.22 -10.13
CA TYR A 113 4.66 -8.58 -10.02
C TYR A 113 5.74 -9.22 -10.89
N ASP A 114 5.60 -10.52 -11.18
CA ASP A 114 6.52 -11.30 -12.02
C ASP A 114 5.98 -11.55 -13.44
N SER A 115 4.85 -10.92 -13.78
CA SER A 115 4.19 -11.08 -15.08
C SER A 115 4.98 -10.45 -16.25
N PRO A 116 4.89 -11.03 -17.47
CA PRO A 116 5.42 -10.38 -18.66
C PRO A 116 4.72 -9.04 -18.96
N GLU A 117 3.43 -8.90 -18.64
CA GLU A 117 2.65 -7.68 -18.81
C GLU A 117 3.20 -6.52 -17.96
N TYR A 118 3.72 -6.80 -16.76
CA TYR A 118 4.30 -5.80 -15.87
C TYR A 118 5.80 -5.58 -16.07
N ALA A 119 6.52 -6.51 -16.73
CA ALA A 119 7.98 -6.53 -16.74
C ALA A 119 8.64 -5.22 -17.22
N ASP A 120 8.13 -4.62 -18.29
CA ASP A 120 8.71 -3.39 -18.84
C ASP A 120 8.33 -2.14 -18.03
N LEU A 121 7.09 -2.09 -17.53
CA LEU A 121 6.66 -1.04 -16.60
C LEU A 121 7.45 -1.09 -15.28
N LYS A 122 7.76 -2.29 -14.78
CA LYS A 122 8.60 -2.51 -13.61
C LYS A 122 10.00 -1.94 -13.80
N LYS A 123 10.63 -2.17 -14.97
CA LYS A 123 11.93 -1.58 -15.31
C LYS A 123 11.85 -0.06 -15.34
N LEU A 124 10.81 0.50 -15.97
CA LEU A 124 10.58 1.95 -16.05
C LEU A 124 10.41 2.59 -14.67
N ARG A 125 9.65 1.94 -13.78
CA ARG A 125 9.51 2.35 -12.37
C ARG A 125 10.85 2.32 -11.66
N GLN A 126 11.62 1.25 -11.82
CA GLN A 126 12.93 1.09 -11.16
C GLN A 126 13.98 2.08 -11.65
N SER A 127 13.92 2.54 -12.91
CA SER A 127 14.81 3.58 -13.42
C SER A 127 14.43 4.99 -12.95
N ALA A 128 13.15 5.22 -12.63
CA ALA A 128 12.60 6.53 -12.29
C ALA A 128 12.27 6.72 -10.80
N SER A 129 12.55 5.72 -9.96
CA SER A 129 12.25 5.77 -8.53
C SER A 129 13.12 4.85 -7.68
N LYS A 130 13.22 5.18 -6.40
CA LYS A 130 13.74 4.33 -5.34
C LYS A 130 12.61 3.98 -4.39
N GLY A 131 12.69 2.86 -3.69
CA GLY A 131 11.65 2.54 -2.73
C GLY A 131 11.65 1.12 -2.21
N ASN A 132 10.85 0.92 -1.19
CA ASN A 132 10.57 -0.40 -0.62
C ASN A 132 9.25 -0.92 -1.18
N LEU A 133 9.23 -2.20 -1.52
CA LEU A 133 8.01 -2.94 -1.82
C LEU A 133 8.00 -4.21 -0.97
N ILE A 134 6.90 -4.42 -0.26
CA ILE A 134 6.67 -5.66 0.49
C ILE A 134 5.39 -6.32 0.02
N PHE A 135 5.35 -7.63 0.14
CA PHE A 135 4.13 -8.41 0.00
C PHE A 135 3.69 -8.88 1.37
N ALA A 136 2.39 -8.79 1.65
CA ALA A 136 1.82 -9.17 2.93
C ALA A 136 0.56 -10.01 2.72
N ASP A 137 0.34 -10.95 3.63
CA ASP A 137 -0.87 -11.76 3.69
C ASP A 137 -1.89 -11.09 4.62
N GLY A 138 -3.15 -11.07 4.21
CA GLY A 138 -4.26 -10.56 5.01
C GLY A 138 -4.86 -11.64 5.88
N SER A 139 -4.49 -11.67 7.15
CA SER A 139 -5.08 -12.57 8.15
C SER A 139 -6.59 -12.38 8.33
#